data_AF-A0A4Q3YRS8-F1
#
_entry.id   AF-A0A4Q3YRS8-F1
#
_cell.length_a   1.000
_cell.length_b   1.000
_cell.length_c   1.000
_cell.angle_alpha   90.00
_cell.angle_beta   90.00
_cell.angle_gamma   90.00
#
_symmetry.space_group_name_H-M   'P 1'
#
loop_
_entity.id
_entity.type
_entity.pdbx_description
1 polymer ?
#
loop_
_entity_poly.entity_id
_entity_poly.type
_entity_poly.pdbx_seq_one_letter_code
_entity_poly.pdbx_strand_id
1 'polypeptide(L)'
;MSDDTLAAIAASLAKIAQSLEALAPAGKASGPALGEADAYHWDAASGTLQPVPKVSRVPFKLLKGIDDVSDILLQNTLQFARGFAANNALLWGARGMGKSSLVKAVHAHINGLDEAGLKRLILIEIAREDIE
;
A
#
# COMPACT_ATOMS: atom_id res chain seq x y z
N MET A 1 28.64 -20.02 46.31
CA MET A 1 28.21 -18.64 46.02
C MET A 1 26.99 -18.38 46.89
N SER A 2 26.99 -17.30 47.68
CA SER A 2 25.91 -16.98 48.61
C SER A 2 24.63 -16.61 47.85
N ASP A 3 23.46 -17.03 48.37
CA ASP A 3 22.13 -16.65 47.85
C ASP A 3 21.97 -15.13 47.71
N ASP A 4 22.61 -14.39 48.61
CA ASP A 4 22.62 -12.91 48.60
C ASP A 4 23.28 -12.34 47.33
N THR A 5 24.31 -13.02 46.81
CA THR A 5 25.00 -12.63 45.57
C THR A 5 24.13 -12.91 44.35
N LEU A 6 23.41 -14.03 44.36
CA LEU A 6 22.45 -14.36 43.29
C LEU A 6 21.28 -13.36 43.26
N ALA A 7 20.76 -12.97 44.42
CA ALA A 7 19.72 -11.96 44.54
C ALA A 7 20.18 -10.58 44.02
N ALA A 8 21.40 -10.16 44.37
CA ALA A 8 21.98 -8.91 43.88
C ALA A 8 22.20 -8.90 42.35
N ILE A 9 22.60 -10.03 41.78
CA ILE A 9 22.74 -10.20 40.32
C ILE A 9 21.38 -10.12 39.65
N ALA A 10 20.37 -10.83 40.15
CA ALA A 10 19.01 -10.81 39.61
C ALA A 10 18.41 -9.39 39.63
N ALA A 11 18.61 -8.64 40.72
CA ALA A 11 18.17 -7.26 40.84
C ALA A 11 18.86 -6.34 39.82
N SER A 12 20.17 -6.49 39.61
CA SER A 12 20.90 -5.74 38.58
C SER A 12 20.41 -6.07 37.18
N LEU A 13 20.19 -7.35 36.86
CA LEU A 13 19.67 -7.78 35.56
C LEU A 13 18.26 -7.24 35.29
N ALA A 14 17.38 -7.23 36.29
CA ALA A 14 16.04 -6.65 36.17
C ALA A 14 16.11 -5.13 35.89
N LYS A 15 17.03 -4.42 36.56
CA LYS A 15 17.23 -2.97 36.36
C LYS A 15 17.77 -2.64 34.97
N ILE A 16 18.69 -3.48 34.46
CA ILE A 16 19.21 -3.39 33.09
C ILE A 16 18.08 -3.64 32.09
N ALA A 17 17.29 -4.71 32.27
CA ALA A 17 16.16 -5.03 31.39
C ALA A 17 15.16 -3.87 31.31
N GLN A 18 14.77 -3.30 32.45
CA GLN A 18 13.85 -2.17 32.52
C GLN A 18 14.41 -0.91 31.85
N SER A 19 15.73 -0.68 31.97
CA SER A 19 16.39 0.45 31.30
C SER A 19 16.49 0.25 29.78
N LEU A 20 16.71 -0.99 29.33
CA LEU A 20 16.72 -1.35 27.91
C LEU A 20 15.31 -1.27 27.29
N GLU A 21 14.27 -1.67 28.01
CA GLU A 21 12.87 -1.51 27.57
C GLU A 21 12.48 -0.04 27.45
N ALA A 22 12.92 0.82 28.36
CA ALA A 22 12.69 2.26 28.28
C ALA A 22 13.45 2.94 27.12
N LEU A 23 14.59 2.38 26.71
CA LEU A 23 15.36 2.80 25.54
C LEU A 23 14.90 2.14 24.24
N ALA A 24 14.02 1.13 24.31
CA ALA A 24 13.47 0.52 23.13
C ALA A 24 12.69 1.59 22.35
N PRO A 25 12.95 1.75 21.05
CA PRO A 25 12.17 2.68 20.25
C PRO A 25 10.69 2.33 20.41
N ALA A 26 9.85 3.35 20.65
CA ALA A 26 8.40 3.19 20.75
C ALA A 26 7.95 2.24 19.64
N GLY A 27 7.32 1.12 20.04
CA GLY A 27 7.15 -0.04 19.19
C GLY A 27 6.73 0.37 17.79
N LYS A 28 7.41 -0.19 16.76
CA LYS A 28 7.18 0.07 15.32
C LYS A 28 5.76 0.54 15.12
N ALA A 29 5.56 1.83 14.81
CA ALA A 29 4.28 2.31 14.35
C ALA A 29 3.81 1.28 13.32
N SER A 30 2.70 0.60 13.61
CA SER A 30 2.10 -0.30 12.64
C SER A 30 2.00 0.51 11.36
N GLY A 31 2.60 0.04 10.27
CA GLY A 31 2.54 0.76 9.00
C GLY A 31 1.10 1.19 8.69
N PRO A 32 0.91 2.21 7.83
CA PRO A 32 -0.40 2.81 7.60
C PRO A 32 -1.46 1.73 7.36
N ALA A 33 -2.48 1.70 8.23
CA ALA A 33 -3.46 0.63 8.24
C ALA A 33 -4.38 0.74 7.01
N LEU A 34 -4.49 -0.34 6.25
CA LEU A 34 -5.46 -0.45 5.15
C LEU A 34 -6.83 -0.85 5.71
N GLY A 35 -7.84 -0.01 5.48
CA GLY A 35 -9.22 -0.27 5.86
C GLY A 35 -10.03 -0.97 4.76
N GLU A 36 -11.34 -0.68 4.73
CA GLU A 36 -12.28 -1.23 3.75
C GLU A 36 -12.24 -0.52 2.38
N ALA A 37 -11.71 0.70 2.31
CA ALA A 37 -11.65 1.45 1.06
C ALA A 37 -10.73 0.78 0.04
N ASP A 38 -11.09 0.93 -1.24
CA ASP A 38 -10.32 0.41 -2.38
C ASP A 38 -9.22 1.35 -2.87
N ALA A 39 -9.22 2.60 -2.39
CA ALA A 39 -8.27 3.62 -2.79
C ALA A 39 -7.87 4.52 -1.63
N TYR A 40 -6.63 4.99 -1.66
CA TYR A 40 -6.03 5.85 -0.65
C TYR A 40 -5.13 6.90 -1.30
N HIS A 41 -5.00 8.03 -0.62
CA HIS A 41 -3.96 9.02 -0.87
C HIS A 41 -2.92 8.93 0.24
N TRP A 42 -1.65 8.86 -0.12
CA TRP A 42 -0.55 8.97 0.84
C TRP A 42 -0.35 10.44 1.21
N ASP A 43 -0.46 10.75 2.49
CA ASP A 43 -0.12 12.06 3.04
C ASP A 43 1.26 11.96 3.73
N ALA A 44 2.29 12.51 3.10
CA ALA A 44 3.65 12.46 3.65
C ALA A 44 3.80 13.27 4.93
N ALA A 45 3.01 14.34 5.12
CA ALA A 45 3.10 15.18 6.31
C ALA A 45 2.65 14.45 7.58
N SER A 46 1.61 13.62 7.46
CA SER A 46 1.14 12.77 8.56
C SER A 46 1.73 11.36 8.55
N GLY A 47 2.32 10.93 7.43
CA GLY A 47 2.79 9.55 7.24
C GLY A 47 1.66 8.53 7.23
N THR A 48 0.47 8.92 6.75
CA THR A 48 -0.74 8.07 6.79
C THR A 48 -1.38 7.89 5.41
N LEU A 49 -2.15 6.80 5.27
CA LEU A 49 -3.00 6.55 4.11
C LEU A 49 -4.41 7.08 4.38
N GLN A 50 -4.80 8.12 3.66
CA GLN A 50 -6.14 8.72 3.72
C GLN A 50 -7.08 8.00 2.74
N PRO A 51 -8.19 7.38 3.19
CA PRO A 51 -9.09 6.68 2.30
C PRO A 51 -9.76 7.65 1.31
N VAL A 52 -9.95 7.19 0.07
CA VAL A 52 -10.65 7.91 -1.00
C VAL A 52 -11.96 7.18 -1.30
N PRO A 53 -13.10 7.59 -0.70
CA PRO A 53 -14.36 6.86 -0.83
C PRO A 53 -14.90 6.82 -2.26
N LYS A 54 -14.60 7.87 -3.04
CA LYS A 54 -15.04 8.00 -4.43
C LYS A 54 -13.88 8.42 -5.31
N VAL A 55 -13.29 7.43 -5.98
CA VAL A 55 -12.24 7.66 -6.98
C VAL A 55 -12.85 8.32 -8.21
N SER A 56 -12.29 9.46 -8.65
CA SER A 56 -12.64 10.07 -9.93
C SER A 56 -12.12 9.20 -11.08
N ARG A 57 -13.02 8.42 -11.68
CA ARG A 57 -12.69 7.40 -12.69
C ARG A 57 -13.65 7.45 -13.87
N VAL A 58 -13.16 7.02 -15.02
CA VAL A 58 -13.97 6.74 -16.21
C VAL A 58 -14.17 5.23 -16.35
N PRO A 59 -15.35 4.76 -16.78
CA PRO A 59 -15.54 3.35 -17.10
C PRO A 59 -14.53 2.86 -18.13
N PHE A 60 -13.93 1.68 -17.90
CA PHE A 60 -12.90 1.10 -18.78
C PHE A 60 -13.35 1.02 -20.25
N LYS A 61 -14.60 0.62 -20.49
CA LYS A 61 -15.18 0.49 -21.84
C LYS A 61 -15.28 1.82 -22.62
N LEU A 62 -15.17 2.97 -21.96
CA LEU A 62 -15.20 4.29 -22.60
C LEU A 62 -13.82 4.77 -23.04
N LEU A 63 -12.74 4.09 -22.63
CA LEU A 63 -11.41 4.33 -23.19
C LEU A 63 -11.38 3.75 -24.61
N LYS A 64 -10.96 4.56 -25.59
CA LYS A 64 -10.95 4.23 -27.02
C LYS A 64 -9.64 4.65 -27.65
N GLY A 65 -9.16 3.89 -28.63
CA GLY A 65 -7.94 4.20 -29.37
C GLY A 65 -6.65 3.95 -28.59
N ILE A 66 -6.75 3.23 -27.47
CA ILE A 66 -5.61 2.81 -26.64
C ILE A 66 -5.71 1.33 -26.28
N ASP A 67 -6.45 0.56 -27.09
CA ASP A 67 -6.86 -0.81 -26.78
C ASP A 67 -5.63 -1.68 -26.44
N ASP A 68 -4.58 -1.66 -27.28
CA ASP A 68 -3.32 -2.38 -27.04
C ASP A 68 -2.68 -2.08 -25.67
N VAL A 69 -2.51 -0.79 -25.32
CA VAL A 69 -1.89 -0.39 -24.05
C VAL A 69 -2.80 -0.72 -22.87
N SER A 70 -4.11 -0.55 -23.05
CA SER A 70 -5.10 -0.83 -22.01
C SER A 70 -5.20 -2.32 -21.72
N ASP A 71 -5.12 -3.17 -22.73
CA ASP A 71 -5.14 -4.62 -22.60
C ASP A 71 -3.87 -5.14 -21.94
N ILE A 72 -2.69 -4.63 -22.33
CA ILE A 72 -1.41 -4.98 -21.68
C ILE A 72 -1.47 -4.66 -20.18
N LEU A 73 -1.91 -3.45 -19.82
CA LEU A 73 -2.02 -3.05 -18.42
C LEU A 73 -3.06 -3.89 -17.69
N LEU A 74 -4.24 -4.10 -18.29
CA LEU A 74 -5.32 -4.89 -17.70
C LEU A 74 -4.85 -6.32 -17.40
N GLN A 75 -4.25 -7.02 -18.36
CA GLN A 75 -3.78 -8.40 -18.17
C GLN A 75 -2.70 -8.47 -17.09
N ASN A 76 -1.75 -7.54 -17.08
CA ASN A 76 -0.70 -7.48 -16.06
C ASN A 76 -1.27 -7.26 -14.65
N THR A 77 -2.19 -6.31 -14.51
CA THR A 77 -2.82 -6.01 -13.22
C THR A 77 -3.79 -7.11 -12.78
N LEU A 78 -4.44 -7.82 -13.71
CA LEU A 78 -5.28 -8.97 -13.40
C LEU A 78 -4.45 -10.15 -12.86
N GLN A 79 -3.26 -10.39 -13.42
CA GLN A 79 -2.32 -11.37 -12.87
C GLN A 79 -1.92 -11.03 -11.43
N PHE A 80 -1.65 -9.75 -11.16
CA PHE A 80 -1.40 -9.27 -9.81
C PHE A 80 -2.59 -9.53 -8.86
N ALA A 81 -3.82 -9.23 -9.31
CA ALA A 81 -5.04 -9.46 -8.54
C ALA A 81 -5.28 -10.95 -8.24
N ARG A 82 -4.90 -11.84 -9.14
CA ARG A 82 -4.92 -13.30 -8.95
C ARG A 82 -3.81 -13.82 -8.02
N GLY A 83 -2.88 -12.96 -7.61
CA GLY A 83 -1.75 -13.33 -6.76
C GLY A 83 -0.57 -13.94 -7.53
N PHE A 84 -0.54 -13.81 -8.86
CA PHE A 84 0.61 -14.17 -9.67
C PHE A 84 1.61 -13.01 -9.75
N ALA A 85 2.81 -13.31 -10.29
CA ALA A 85 3.78 -12.27 -10.62
C ALA A 85 3.21 -11.31 -11.67
N ALA A 86 3.50 -10.03 -11.51
CA ALA A 86 3.15 -8.97 -12.44
C ALA A 86 4.33 -8.01 -12.57
N ASN A 87 4.40 -7.32 -13.71
CA ASN A 87 5.45 -6.35 -14.01
C ASN A 87 5.09 -4.99 -13.44
N ASN A 88 6.11 -4.22 -13.08
CA ASN A 88 5.97 -2.79 -12.86
C ASN A 88 5.69 -2.10 -14.20
N ALA A 89 4.67 -1.24 -14.25
CA ALA A 89 4.29 -0.51 -15.44
C ALA A 89 4.63 0.97 -15.31
N LEU A 90 5.33 1.52 -16.31
CA LEU A 90 5.54 2.96 -16.46
C LEU A 90 4.59 3.47 -17.55
N LEU A 91 3.70 4.40 -17.21
CA LEU A 91 2.87 5.09 -18.20
C LEU A 91 3.43 6.51 -18.40
N TRP A 92 3.78 6.86 -19.63
CA TRP A 92 4.33 8.17 -19.98
C TRP A 92 3.52 8.84 -21.11
N GLY A 93 3.77 10.14 -21.32
CA GLY A 93 3.04 10.97 -22.29
C GLY A 93 2.62 12.31 -21.69
N ALA A 94 2.09 13.20 -22.55
CA ALA A 94 1.73 14.57 -22.16
C ALA A 94 0.66 14.64 -21.04
N ARG A 95 0.57 15.79 -20.37
CA ARG A 95 -0.49 16.08 -19.40
C ARG A 95 -1.85 15.97 -20.10
N GLY A 96 -2.82 15.34 -19.45
CA GLY A 96 -4.18 15.17 -20.01
C GLY A 96 -4.36 13.97 -20.94
N MET A 97 -3.31 13.18 -21.25
CA MET A 97 -3.41 11.98 -22.10
C MET A 97 -4.00 10.76 -21.39
N GLY A 98 -4.78 10.93 -20.31
CA GLY A 98 -5.52 9.85 -19.68
C GLY A 98 -4.71 8.79 -18.91
N LYS A 99 -3.42 9.00 -18.61
CA LYS A 99 -2.58 8.02 -17.88
C LYS A 99 -3.18 7.58 -16.54
N SER A 100 -3.50 8.53 -15.67
CA SER A 100 -4.16 8.26 -14.38
C SER A 100 -5.58 7.70 -14.58
N SER A 101 -6.30 8.20 -15.59
CA SER A 101 -7.64 7.70 -15.94
C SER A 101 -7.63 6.22 -16.32
N LEU A 102 -6.62 5.77 -17.08
CA LEU A 102 -6.45 4.37 -17.47
C LEU A 102 -6.17 3.49 -16.23
N VAL A 103 -5.25 3.89 -15.35
CA VAL A 103 -4.96 3.14 -14.11
C VAL A 103 -6.20 3.00 -13.25
N LYS A 104 -6.94 4.10 -13.03
CA LYS A 104 -8.18 4.12 -12.24
C LYS A 104 -9.29 3.28 -12.87
N ALA A 105 -9.38 3.28 -14.20
CA ALA A 105 -10.35 2.48 -14.92
C ALA A 105 -10.05 0.98 -14.83
N VAL A 106 -8.78 0.58 -14.98
CA VAL A 106 -8.34 -0.82 -14.84
C VAL A 106 -8.56 -1.32 -13.41
N HIS A 107 -8.12 -0.57 -12.41
CA HIS A 107 -8.33 -0.89 -10.99
C HIS A 107 -9.82 -1.12 -10.68
N ALA A 108 -10.66 -0.17 -11.09
CA ALA A 108 -12.10 -0.25 -10.92
C ALA A 108 -12.75 -1.41 -11.66
N HIS A 109 -12.27 -1.69 -12.87
CA HIS A 109 -12.79 -2.78 -13.68
C HIS A 109 -12.53 -4.11 -13.01
N ILE A 110 -11.30 -4.35 -12.54
CA ILE A 110 -10.90 -5.60 -11.88
C ILE A 110 -11.64 -5.79 -10.56
N ASN A 111 -11.71 -4.76 -9.70
CA ASN A 111 -12.47 -4.86 -8.44
C ASN A 111 -13.98 -5.08 -8.65
N GLY A 112 -14.50 -4.79 -9.84
CA GLY A 112 -15.89 -5.05 -10.20
C GLY A 112 -16.12 -6.40 -10.89
N LEU A 113 -15.09 -7.22 -11.10
CA LEU A 113 -15.24 -8.56 -11.67
C LEU A 113 -15.72 -9.54 -10.59
N ASP A 114 -16.74 -10.32 -10.92
CA ASP A 114 -17.21 -11.44 -10.11
C ASP A 114 -16.46 -12.72 -10.53
N GLU A 115 -15.15 -12.74 -10.29
CA GLU A 115 -14.28 -13.89 -10.57
C GLU A 115 -13.73 -14.47 -9.26
N ALA A 116 -13.97 -15.76 -9.04
CA ALA A 116 -13.53 -16.45 -7.84
C ALA A 116 -12.00 -16.43 -7.71
N GLY A 117 -11.51 -16.05 -6.52
CA GLY A 117 -10.08 -16.01 -6.22
C GLY A 117 -9.38 -14.70 -6.56
N LEU A 118 -10.07 -13.70 -7.13
CA LEU A 118 -9.52 -12.34 -7.23
C LEU A 118 -9.36 -11.71 -5.85
N LYS A 119 -8.17 -11.17 -5.60
CA LYS A 119 -7.89 -10.35 -4.42
C LYS A 119 -8.31 -8.91 -4.70
N ARG A 120 -8.82 -8.25 -3.65
CA ARG A 120 -9.11 -6.81 -3.65
C ARG A 120 -7.85 -6.02 -4.00
N LEU A 121 -7.89 -5.24 -5.08
CA LEU A 121 -6.82 -4.31 -5.42
C LEU A 121 -6.99 -3.01 -4.65
N ILE A 122 -5.89 -2.54 -4.09
CA ILE A 122 -5.79 -1.23 -3.43
C ILE A 122 -5.04 -0.27 -4.32
N LEU A 123 -5.66 0.87 -4.63
CA LEU A 123 -5.02 1.97 -5.35
C LEU A 123 -4.43 2.96 -4.34
N ILE A 124 -3.13 3.23 -4.40
CA ILE A 124 -2.49 4.24 -3.56
C ILE A 124 -1.94 5.35 -4.47
N GLU A 125 -2.40 6.57 -4.24
CA GLU A 125 -1.90 7.76 -4.93
C GLU A 125 -0.92 8.52 -4.04
N ILE A 126 0.31 8.65 -4.52
CA ILE A 126 1.38 9.42 -3.88
C ILE A 126 1.57 10.69 -4.72
N ALA A 127 1.49 11.87 -4.11
CA ALA A 127 1.74 13.10 -4.85
C ALA A 127 3.23 13.19 -5.20
N ARG A 128 3.57 13.93 -6.26
CA ARG A 128 4.96 14.00 -6.72
C ARG A 128 5.86 14.65 -5.68
N GLU A 129 5.32 15.66 -5.03
CA GLU A 129 5.91 16.43 -3.94
C GLU A 129 6.19 15.58 -2.68
N ASP A 130 5.55 14.42 -2.55
CA ASP A 130 5.68 13.51 -1.41
C ASP A 130 6.75 12.43 -1.61
N ILE A 131 7.43 12.41 -2.76
CA ILE A 131 8.49 11.45 -3.11
C ILE A 131 9.85 12.14 -2.87
N GLU A 132 10.43 11.94 -1.69
CA GLU A 132 11.81 12.34 -1.33
C GLU A 132 12.80 11.17 -1.38
#